data_AF-A0A2D6S688-F1
#
_entry.id   AF-A0A2D6S688-F1
#
_cell.length_a   1.000
_cell.length_b   1.000
_cell.length_c   1.000
_cell.angle_alpha   90.00
_cell.angle_beta   90.00
_cell.angle_gamma   90.00
#
_symmetry.space_group_name_H-M   'P 1'
#
loop_
_entity.id
_entity.type
_entity.pdbx_description
1 polymer ?
#
loop_
_entity_poly.entity_id
_entity_poly.type
_entity_poly.pdbx_seq_one_letter_code
_entity_poly.pdbx_strand_id
1 'polypeptide(L)'
;MKQINYEQIIQIAQAYYKSNQYQQVKSILQQFIQQGVQRDEIYFLIGNAHYCLDEYKQAMKAYHHAIQINPNVAIFYANLGKTYVQLQVYDEAINLYRKAIAIEPNYLEVYHNLIYVYSITQKTSDAIKVCGQILDKSCDSDSLGVASRSDYNRQNPSSAYLSYIDMYSELHVDGDLGNKISSEKMYSGASMIPWVTTVKSLITLTGSRTLLDYGSGKGLQYKKMLLEDENQIKYNSLQDYWGIDEIYCYDPAYFLYQKLPQKQYDSVVVTDVLEHCHQEDVKWIIDEIFGLTMKFVFANVACYLAHKSFQNGENVHCTIRPAVWWDAILQSVASRYPEIKYCFLVEYIWNDIGSEGGRVFQVLSNLNSFEMEIEPIRVTVLGANSNLGIDVPYKIVVDPRNVLCSKSFFIILG
;
A
#
# COMPACT_ATOMS: atom_id res chain seq x y z
N MET A 1 16.15 -50.61 3.69
CA MET A 1 15.39 -49.40 4.06
C MET A 1 15.61 -48.38 2.96
N LYS A 2 14.58 -47.98 2.21
CA LYS A 2 14.73 -46.88 1.23
C LYS A 2 15.06 -45.62 2.04
N GLN A 3 16.19 -45.00 1.75
CA GLN A 3 16.59 -43.73 2.33
C GLN A 3 15.45 -42.73 2.07
N ILE A 4 14.82 -42.24 3.14
CA ILE A 4 13.76 -41.23 3.02
C ILE A 4 14.40 -40.01 2.36
N ASN A 5 13.99 -39.69 1.14
CA ASN A 5 14.51 -38.54 0.41
C ASN A 5 13.69 -37.30 0.78
N TYR A 6 14.03 -36.71 1.92
CA TYR A 6 13.37 -35.50 2.43
C TYR A 6 13.62 -34.27 1.56
N GLU A 7 14.72 -34.19 0.82
CA GLU A 7 14.94 -33.09 -0.13
C GLU A 7 13.90 -33.13 -1.26
N GLN A 8 13.64 -34.32 -1.82
CA GLN A 8 12.60 -34.51 -2.83
C GLN A 8 11.22 -34.14 -2.29
N ILE A 9 10.89 -34.48 -1.03
CA ILE A 9 9.58 -34.15 -0.50
C ILE A 9 9.39 -32.66 -0.26
N ILE A 10 10.43 -31.98 0.20
CA ILE A 10 10.42 -30.53 0.41
C ILE A 10 10.22 -29.83 -0.94
N GLN A 11 10.91 -30.26 -2.00
CA GLN A 11 10.73 -29.72 -3.34
C GLN A 11 9.30 -29.92 -3.87
N ILE A 12 8.73 -31.12 -3.68
CA ILE A 12 7.35 -31.42 -4.08
C ILE A 12 6.37 -30.53 -3.30
N ALA A 13 6.55 -30.41 -1.98
CA ALA A 13 5.72 -29.57 -1.13
C ALA A 13 5.81 -28.09 -1.55
N GLN A 14 7.01 -27.59 -1.85
CA GLN A 14 7.21 -26.24 -2.37
C GLN A 14 6.52 -26.04 -3.74
N ALA A 15 6.54 -27.04 -4.62
CA ALA A 15 5.86 -26.96 -5.91
C ALA A 15 4.33 -26.91 -5.74
N TYR A 16 3.77 -27.72 -4.84
CA TYR A 16 2.34 -27.64 -4.50
C TYR A 16 2.00 -26.30 -3.86
N TYR A 17 2.85 -25.81 -2.97
CA TYR A 17 2.68 -24.53 -2.30
C TYR A 17 2.65 -23.37 -3.30
N LYS A 18 3.61 -23.30 -4.23
CA LYS A 18 3.64 -22.31 -5.33
C LYS A 18 2.43 -22.40 -6.26
N SER A 19 1.79 -23.56 -6.33
CA SER A 19 0.56 -23.78 -7.11
C SER A 19 -0.72 -23.55 -6.29
N ASN A 20 -0.63 -22.94 -5.11
CA ASN A 20 -1.72 -22.72 -4.16
C ASN A 20 -2.45 -24.00 -3.70
N GLN A 21 -1.79 -25.17 -3.82
CA GLN A 21 -2.33 -26.48 -3.45
C GLN A 21 -2.01 -26.82 -1.99
N TYR A 22 -2.49 -25.99 -1.06
CA TYR A 22 -2.10 -26.06 0.36
C TYR A 22 -2.55 -27.33 1.08
N GLN A 23 -3.68 -27.93 0.69
CA GLN A 23 -4.13 -29.21 1.27
C GLN A 23 -3.19 -30.36 0.90
N GLN A 24 -2.66 -30.37 -0.33
CA GLN A 24 -1.67 -31.34 -0.80
C GLN A 24 -0.36 -31.19 -0.02
N VAL A 25 0.08 -29.96 0.24
CA VAL A 25 1.24 -29.67 1.10
C VAL A 25 1.06 -30.31 2.47
N LYS A 26 -0.08 -30.05 3.13
CA LYS A 26 -0.39 -30.66 4.44
C LYS A 26 -0.39 -32.18 4.40
N SER A 27 -1.12 -32.77 3.46
CA SER A 27 -1.27 -34.23 3.35
C SER A 27 0.08 -34.93 3.26
N ILE A 28 0.95 -34.43 2.38
CA ILE A 28 2.27 -35.00 2.19
C ILE A 28 3.15 -34.81 3.43
N LEU A 29 3.28 -33.58 3.93
CA LEU A 29 4.20 -33.30 5.04
C LEU A 29 3.75 -33.95 6.36
N GLN A 30 2.44 -34.10 6.60
CA GLN A 30 1.91 -34.77 7.79
C GLN A 30 2.35 -36.23 7.89
N GLN A 31 2.45 -36.95 6.76
CA GLN A 31 2.92 -38.33 6.76
C GLN A 31 4.36 -38.45 7.27
N PHE A 32 5.23 -37.50 6.93
CA PHE A 32 6.62 -37.50 7.38
C PHE A 32 6.76 -37.06 8.83
N ILE A 33 5.95 -36.09 9.27
CA ILE A 33 5.89 -35.70 10.68
C ILE A 33 5.45 -36.89 11.54
N GLN A 34 4.46 -37.67 11.10
CA GLN A 34 4.02 -38.90 11.78
C GLN A 34 5.10 -40.00 11.83
N GLN A 35 6.01 -40.03 10.86
CA GLN A 35 7.18 -40.91 10.85
C GLN A 35 8.32 -40.41 11.75
N GLY A 36 8.13 -39.31 12.48
CA GLY A 36 9.10 -38.75 13.42
C GLY A 36 10.19 -37.90 12.77
N VAL A 37 10.00 -37.43 11.53
CA VAL A 37 10.96 -36.54 10.87
C VAL A 37 10.99 -35.19 11.58
N GLN A 38 12.18 -34.80 12.08
CA GLN A 38 12.42 -33.53 12.76
C GLN A 38 13.31 -32.63 11.87
N ARG A 39 12.65 -31.81 11.04
CA ARG A 39 13.27 -30.81 10.16
C ARG A 39 12.47 -29.53 10.24
N ASP A 40 13.13 -28.42 10.56
CA ASP A 40 12.54 -27.10 10.66
C ASP A 40 11.84 -26.67 9.36
N GLU A 41 12.45 -26.93 8.19
CA GLU A 41 11.86 -26.66 6.87
C GLU A 41 10.49 -27.32 6.66
N ILE A 42 10.30 -28.56 7.15
CA ILE A 42 9.02 -29.29 7.04
C ILE A 42 7.97 -28.62 7.92
N TYR A 43 8.30 -28.30 9.16
CA TYR A 43 7.40 -27.61 10.08
C TYR A 43 7.08 -26.18 9.62
N PHE A 44 8.04 -25.50 9.01
CA PHE A 44 7.82 -24.21 8.39
C PHE A 44 6.85 -24.29 7.21
N LEU A 45 7.07 -25.20 6.26
CA LEU A 45 6.21 -25.35 5.08
C LEU A 45 4.79 -25.79 5.44
N ILE A 46 4.62 -26.73 6.39
CA ILE A 46 3.28 -27.11 6.85
C ILE A 46 2.62 -25.96 7.64
N GLY A 47 3.40 -25.16 8.38
CA GLY A 47 2.93 -23.95 9.03
C GLY A 47 2.40 -22.92 8.04
N ASN A 48 3.14 -22.69 6.95
CA ASN A 48 2.72 -21.84 5.84
C ASN A 48 1.42 -22.36 5.22
N ALA A 49 1.32 -23.66 4.96
CA ALA A 49 0.10 -24.26 4.41
C ALA A 49 -1.11 -24.13 5.36
N HIS A 50 -0.92 -24.33 6.67
CA HIS A 50 -1.96 -24.09 7.66
C HIS A 50 -2.39 -22.62 7.69
N TYR A 51 -1.45 -21.68 7.61
CA TYR A 51 -1.76 -20.24 7.56
C TYR A 51 -2.59 -19.89 6.33
N CYS A 52 -2.20 -20.36 5.14
CA CYS A 52 -2.92 -20.11 3.89
C CYS A 52 -4.32 -20.77 3.84
N LEU A 53 -4.62 -21.66 4.80
CA LEU A 53 -5.93 -22.30 4.98
C LEU A 53 -6.71 -21.72 6.16
N ASP A 54 -6.25 -20.59 6.72
CA ASP A 54 -6.82 -19.93 7.91
C ASP A 54 -6.83 -20.80 9.18
N GLU A 55 -5.99 -21.85 9.20
CA GLU A 55 -5.81 -22.75 10.34
C GLU A 55 -4.71 -22.21 11.28
N TYR A 56 -4.87 -20.96 11.74
CA TYR A 56 -3.82 -20.18 12.43
C TYR A 56 -3.30 -20.85 13.70
N LYS A 57 -4.13 -21.56 14.46
CA LYS A 57 -3.68 -22.28 15.67
C LYS A 57 -2.72 -23.43 15.33
N GLN A 58 -2.91 -24.09 14.20
CA GLN A 58 -2.06 -25.17 13.71
C GLN A 58 -0.78 -24.59 13.10
N ALA A 59 -0.89 -23.48 12.35
CA ALA A 59 0.25 -22.74 11.85
C ALA A 59 1.18 -22.31 12.99
N MET A 60 0.62 -21.71 14.04
CA MET A 60 1.34 -21.30 15.26
C MET A 60 2.12 -22.46 15.88
N LYS A 61 1.50 -23.64 16.05
CA LYS A 61 2.17 -24.84 16.58
C LYS A 61 3.33 -25.29 15.69
N ALA A 62 3.12 -25.31 14.38
CA ALA A 62 4.14 -25.73 13.43
C ALA A 62 5.35 -24.77 13.43
N TYR A 63 5.11 -23.46 13.42
CA TYR A 63 6.21 -22.48 13.53
C TYR A 63 6.96 -22.56 14.86
N HIS A 64 6.26 -22.77 15.97
CA HIS A 64 6.94 -23.01 17.26
C HIS A 64 7.87 -24.23 17.20
N HIS A 65 7.45 -25.33 16.56
CA HIS A 65 8.34 -26.48 16.33
C HIS A 65 9.53 -26.15 15.41
N ALA A 66 9.31 -25.40 14.32
CA ALA A 66 10.41 -24.96 13.46
C ALA A 66 11.45 -24.14 14.25
N ILE A 67 11.00 -23.21 15.10
CA ILE A 67 11.86 -22.39 16.00
C ILE A 67 12.58 -23.26 17.03
N GLN A 68 11.92 -24.27 17.61
CA GLN A 68 12.54 -25.18 18.57
C GLN A 68 13.70 -25.98 17.95
N ILE A 69 13.56 -26.38 16.68
CA ILE A 69 14.60 -27.10 15.95
C ILE A 69 15.73 -26.15 15.53
N ASN A 70 15.37 -24.97 15.01
CA ASN A 70 16.32 -23.99 14.51
C ASN A 70 15.90 -22.55 14.92
N PRO A 71 16.46 -22.03 16.03
CA PRO A 71 16.01 -20.77 16.63
C PRO A 71 16.62 -19.50 15.98
N ASN A 72 17.50 -19.63 14.98
CA ASN A 72 18.24 -18.50 14.39
C ASN A 72 17.76 -18.15 12.97
N VAL A 73 16.50 -18.43 12.66
CA VAL A 73 15.90 -18.17 11.34
C VAL A 73 14.82 -17.11 11.46
N ALA A 74 15.08 -15.90 10.96
CA ALA A 74 14.22 -14.73 11.13
C ALA A 74 12.79 -14.94 10.58
N ILE A 75 12.67 -15.59 9.41
CA ILE A 75 11.38 -15.86 8.76
C ILE A 75 10.43 -16.70 9.63
N PHE A 76 10.94 -17.58 10.50
CA PHE A 76 10.06 -18.36 11.38
C PHE A 76 9.36 -17.47 12.41
N TYR A 77 10.09 -16.52 12.99
CA TYR A 77 9.52 -15.54 13.92
C TYR A 77 8.61 -14.55 13.19
N ALA A 78 8.96 -14.13 11.97
CA ALA A 78 8.12 -13.26 11.17
C ALA A 78 6.76 -13.91 10.85
N ASN A 79 6.75 -15.16 10.37
CA ASN A 79 5.51 -15.86 10.03
C ASN A 79 4.69 -16.24 11.27
N LEU A 80 5.35 -16.57 12.38
CA LEU A 80 4.68 -16.73 13.66
C LEU A 80 4.06 -15.41 14.12
N GLY A 81 4.78 -14.29 14.01
CA GLY A 81 4.28 -12.94 14.29
C GLY A 81 3.02 -12.62 13.48
N LYS A 82 3.05 -12.86 12.16
CA LYS A 82 1.88 -12.70 11.27
C LYS A 82 0.70 -13.55 11.74
N THR A 83 0.97 -14.77 12.18
CA THR A 83 -0.07 -15.66 12.73
C THR A 83 -0.67 -15.11 14.03
N TYR A 84 0.14 -14.54 14.92
CA TYR A 84 -0.36 -13.87 16.12
C TYR A 84 -1.18 -12.61 15.80
N VAL A 85 -0.83 -11.87 14.75
CA VAL A 85 -1.66 -10.76 14.26
C VAL A 85 -3.04 -11.24 13.79
N GLN A 86 -3.12 -12.34 13.04
CA GLN A 86 -4.40 -12.95 12.64
C GLN A 86 -5.24 -13.41 13.83
N LEU A 87 -4.58 -13.84 14.91
CA LEU A 87 -5.21 -14.20 16.17
C LEU A 87 -5.54 -12.98 17.06
N GLN A 88 -5.22 -11.76 16.62
CA GLN A 88 -5.41 -10.48 17.35
C GLN A 88 -4.61 -10.40 18.66
N VAL A 89 -3.48 -11.10 18.72
CA VAL A 89 -2.58 -11.15 19.88
C VAL A 89 -1.33 -10.33 19.55
N TYR A 90 -1.47 -9.02 19.64
CA TYR A 90 -0.52 -8.07 19.05
C TYR A 90 0.79 -7.90 19.81
N ASP A 91 0.78 -8.01 21.14
CA ASP A 91 2.01 -7.82 21.94
C ASP A 91 3.03 -8.94 21.68
N GLU A 92 2.56 -10.18 21.53
CA GLU A 92 3.36 -11.32 21.13
C GLU A 92 3.88 -11.16 19.70
N ALA A 93 3.03 -10.70 18.78
CA ALA A 93 3.45 -10.41 17.41
C ALA A 93 4.60 -9.38 17.36
N ILE A 94 4.48 -8.28 18.13
CA ILE A 94 5.52 -7.26 18.26
C ILE A 94 6.82 -7.88 18.76
N ASN A 95 6.78 -8.70 19.82
CA ASN A 95 7.98 -9.35 20.36
C ASN A 95 8.65 -10.27 19.34
N LEU A 96 7.86 -11.02 18.56
CA LEU A 96 8.35 -11.90 17.51
C LEU A 96 8.97 -11.13 16.34
N TYR A 97 8.35 -10.04 15.89
CA TYR A 97 8.94 -9.18 14.86
C TYR A 97 10.24 -8.54 15.32
N ARG A 98 10.31 -8.05 16.56
CA ARG A 98 11.56 -7.54 17.14
C ARG A 98 12.65 -8.62 17.18
N LYS A 99 12.27 -9.87 17.46
CA LYS A 99 13.20 -11.01 17.43
C LYS A 99 13.67 -11.33 16.00
N ALA A 100 12.79 -11.30 15.01
CA ALA A 100 13.15 -11.48 13.61
C ALA A 100 14.11 -10.39 13.14
N ILE A 101 13.84 -9.12 13.44
CA ILE A 101 14.73 -7.98 13.14
C ILE A 101 16.10 -8.14 13.82
N ALA A 102 16.13 -8.62 15.06
CA ALA A 102 17.39 -8.85 15.76
C ALA A 102 18.25 -9.97 15.14
N ILE A 103 17.61 -10.95 14.48
CA ILE A 103 18.31 -12.04 13.77
C ILE A 103 18.76 -11.55 12.39
N GLU A 104 17.88 -10.85 11.67
CA GLU A 104 18.13 -10.34 10.32
C GLU A 104 17.73 -8.86 10.23
N PRO A 105 18.67 -7.93 10.52
CA PRO A 105 18.38 -6.49 10.55
C PRO A 105 17.94 -5.90 9.20
N ASN A 106 18.22 -6.58 8.08
CA ASN A 106 17.87 -6.11 6.75
C ASN A 106 16.53 -6.68 6.25
N TYR A 107 15.78 -7.40 7.10
CA TYR A 107 14.52 -8.02 6.70
C TYR A 107 13.36 -7.01 6.66
N LEU A 108 13.32 -6.20 5.58
CA LEU A 108 12.42 -5.05 5.42
C LEU A 108 10.93 -5.35 5.63
N GLU A 109 10.43 -6.50 5.17
CA GLU A 109 9.02 -6.90 5.35
C GLU A 109 8.61 -6.91 6.82
N VAL A 110 9.51 -7.30 7.72
CA VAL A 110 9.22 -7.36 9.16
C VAL A 110 9.05 -5.96 9.75
N TYR A 111 9.80 -4.97 9.26
CA TYR A 111 9.64 -3.59 9.69
C TYR A 111 8.28 -3.03 9.26
N HIS A 112 7.84 -3.28 8.02
CA HIS A 112 6.50 -2.87 7.57
C HIS A 112 5.39 -3.51 8.41
N ASN A 113 5.48 -4.82 8.67
CA ASN A 113 4.52 -5.52 9.52
C ASN A 113 4.50 -4.95 10.94
N LEU A 114 5.68 -4.60 11.50
CA LEU A 114 5.80 -4.02 12.83
C LEU A 114 5.22 -2.60 12.89
N ILE A 115 5.47 -1.75 11.89
CA ILE A 115 4.85 -0.41 11.79
C ILE A 115 3.34 -0.53 11.76
N TYR A 116 2.81 -1.42 10.92
CA TYR A 116 1.37 -1.67 10.84
C TYR A 116 0.80 -2.08 12.21
N VAL A 117 1.42 -3.05 12.89
CA VAL A 117 0.95 -3.51 14.21
C VAL A 117 1.04 -2.40 15.26
N TYR A 118 2.11 -1.61 15.27
CA TYR A 118 2.19 -0.44 16.16
C TYR A 118 1.11 0.60 15.85
N SER A 119 0.78 0.80 14.56
CA SER A 119 -0.28 1.72 14.15
C SER A 119 -1.66 1.27 14.63
N ILE A 120 -2.06 0.01 14.38
CA ILE A 120 -3.37 -0.49 14.86
C ILE A 120 -3.48 -0.57 16.38
N THR A 121 -2.35 -0.69 17.10
CA THR A 121 -2.31 -0.69 18.57
C THR A 121 -2.10 0.70 19.18
N GLN A 122 -2.19 1.77 18.37
CA GLN A 122 -2.03 3.17 18.81
C GLN A 122 -0.67 3.46 19.49
N LYS A 123 0.37 2.68 19.20
CA LYS A 123 1.74 2.87 19.72
C LYS A 123 2.53 3.82 18.81
N THR A 124 2.02 5.06 18.65
CA THR A 124 2.50 6.07 17.68
C THR A 124 4.01 6.30 17.72
N SER A 125 4.56 6.54 18.93
CA SER A 125 5.99 6.86 19.05
C SER A 125 6.91 5.71 18.64
N ASP A 126 6.46 4.46 18.82
CA ASP A 126 7.24 3.29 18.43
C ASP A 126 7.12 3.03 16.92
N ALA A 127 5.92 3.19 16.34
CA ALA A 127 5.74 3.15 14.89
C ALA A 127 6.65 4.15 14.16
N ILE A 128 6.69 5.40 14.63
CA ILE A 128 7.53 6.47 14.04
C ILE A 128 9.02 6.12 14.10
N LYS A 129 9.49 5.57 15.24
CA LYS A 129 10.89 5.11 15.37
C LYS A 129 11.21 4.01 14.37
N VAL A 130 10.30 3.06 14.16
CA VAL A 130 10.51 1.97 13.18
C VAL A 130 10.50 2.53 11.75
N CYS A 131 9.64 3.50 11.41
CA CYS A 131 9.72 4.22 10.13
C CYS A 131 11.09 4.86 9.93
N GLY A 132 11.65 5.48 10.98
CA GLY A 132 13.00 6.05 10.95
C GLY A 132 14.09 5.00 10.72
N GLN A 133 13.94 3.77 11.20
CA GLN A 133 14.90 2.70 10.92
C GLN A 133 14.91 2.31 9.43
N ILE A 134 13.75 2.36 8.77
CA ILE A 134 13.63 2.05 7.33
C ILE A 134 14.21 3.19 6.47
N LEU A 135 13.98 4.45 6.86
CA LEU A 135 14.47 5.62 6.13
C LEU A 135 15.89 6.08 6.56
N ASP A 136 16.71 5.16 7.07
CA ASP A 136 18.08 5.42 7.55
C ASP A 136 18.21 6.63 8.50
N LYS A 137 17.34 6.66 9.52
CA LYS A 137 17.24 7.66 10.60
C LYS A 137 16.82 9.06 10.17
N SER A 138 16.24 9.23 8.99
CA SER A 138 15.67 10.52 8.56
C SER A 138 14.41 10.94 9.35
N CYS A 139 13.79 10.02 10.09
CA CYS A 139 12.62 10.29 10.92
C CYS A 139 12.98 10.28 12.41
N ASP A 140 12.81 11.42 13.07
CA ASP A 140 12.88 11.52 14.53
C ASP A 140 11.50 11.29 15.18
N SER A 141 11.51 11.05 16.50
CA SER A 141 10.28 10.83 17.27
C SER A 141 9.37 12.06 17.39
N ASP A 142 9.86 13.26 17.09
CA ASP A 142 9.10 14.52 17.08
C ASP A 142 8.60 14.88 15.67
N SER A 143 8.74 14.00 14.67
CA SER A 143 8.26 14.23 13.30
C SER A 143 6.80 14.68 13.22
N LEU A 144 5.92 14.20 14.10
CA LEU A 144 4.53 14.68 14.21
C LEU A 144 4.46 16.13 14.68
N GLY A 145 5.29 16.50 15.66
CA GLY A 145 5.41 17.86 16.15
C GLY A 145 5.93 18.81 15.09
N VAL A 146 6.95 18.38 14.33
CA VAL A 146 7.50 19.14 13.19
C VAL A 146 6.41 19.43 12.16
N ALA A 147 5.67 18.41 11.71
CA ALA A 147 4.59 18.59 10.75
C ALA A 147 3.43 19.44 11.30
N SER A 148 3.06 19.25 12.57
CA SER A 148 1.94 19.96 13.20
C SER A 148 2.21 21.45 13.42
N ARG A 149 3.45 21.80 13.77
CA ARG A 149 3.88 23.17 14.08
C ARG A 149 4.45 23.92 12.88
N SER A 150 4.52 23.29 11.71
CA SER A 150 4.98 23.94 10.49
C SER A 150 4.09 25.13 10.13
N ASP A 151 4.74 26.24 9.81
CA ASP A 151 4.15 27.50 9.32
C ASP A 151 4.39 27.71 7.81
N TYR A 152 4.98 26.73 7.13
CA TYR A 152 5.16 26.77 5.67
C TYR A 152 3.80 26.74 4.96
N ASN A 153 3.78 27.27 3.73
CA ASN A 153 2.60 27.34 2.88
C ASN A 153 3.03 27.45 1.41
N ARG A 154 2.08 27.47 0.47
CA ARG A 154 2.41 27.56 -0.96
C ARG A 154 3.26 28.78 -1.34
N GLN A 155 3.08 29.93 -0.70
CA GLN A 155 3.84 31.14 -1.00
C GLN A 155 5.23 31.16 -0.34
N ASN A 156 5.41 30.35 0.71
CA ASN A 156 6.66 30.14 1.42
C ASN A 156 6.78 28.66 1.78
N PRO A 157 7.12 27.77 0.83
CA PRO A 157 7.28 26.34 1.09
C PRO A 157 8.65 26.08 1.73
N SER A 158 8.85 24.88 2.28
CA SER A 158 10.18 24.50 2.78
C SER A 158 11.22 24.42 1.65
N SER A 159 12.50 24.52 2.01
CA SER A 159 13.57 24.27 1.04
C SER A 159 13.58 22.83 0.54
N ALA A 160 13.15 21.88 1.36
CA ALA A 160 13.02 20.48 0.97
C ALA A 160 11.95 20.31 -0.13
N TYR A 161 10.79 20.96 0.02
CA TYR A 161 9.76 20.96 -1.01
C TYR A 161 10.28 21.47 -2.36
N LEU A 162 10.96 22.62 -2.37
CA LEU A 162 11.52 23.19 -3.61
C LEU A 162 12.52 22.23 -4.25
N SER A 163 13.44 21.68 -3.45
CA SER A 163 14.41 20.69 -3.93
C SER A 163 13.74 19.43 -4.47
N TYR A 164 12.65 18.97 -3.86
CA TYR A 164 11.93 17.78 -4.30
C TYR A 164 11.19 18.04 -5.61
N ILE A 165 10.57 19.21 -5.78
CA ILE A 165 9.95 19.60 -7.06
C ILE A 165 10.98 19.59 -8.20
N ASP A 166 12.17 20.11 -7.97
CA ASP A 166 13.26 20.07 -8.97
C ASP A 166 13.64 18.62 -9.30
N MET A 167 13.87 17.77 -8.30
CA MET A 167 14.23 16.37 -8.52
C MET A 167 13.12 15.55 -9.19
N TYR A 168 11.85 15.79 -8.87
CA TYR A 168 10.72 15.15 -9.55
C TYR A 168 10.60 15.62 -11.00
N SER A 169 10.88 16.91 -11.25
CA SER A 169 10.88 17.48 -12.61
C SER A 169 11.96 16.82 -13.48
N GLU A 170 13.15 16.57 -12.92
CA GLU A 170 14.22 15.81 -13.59
C GLU A 170 13.75 14.38 -13.91
N LEU A 171 13.14 13.67 -12.95
CA LEU A 171 12.62 12.32 -13.19
C LEU A 171 11.53 12.28 -14.27
N HIS A 172 10.71 13.32 -14.42
CA HIS A 172 9.75 13.40 -15.53
C HIS A 172 10.40 13.48 -16.91
N VAL A 173 11.58 14.10 -16.99
CA VAL A 173 12.34 14.34 -18.24
C VAL A 173 13.25 13.14 -18.55
N ASP A 174 13.99 12.66 -17.56
CA ASP A 174 15.04 11.67 -17.74
C ASP A 174 14.56 10.23 -17.51
N GLY A 175 13.49 10.06 -16.73
CA GLY A 175 13.07 8.76 -16.20
C GLY A 175 13.95 8.32 -15.02
N ASP A 176 13.77 7.07 -14.57
CA ASP A 176 14.62 6.46 -13.55
C ASP A 176 15.63 5.52 -14.23
N LEU A 177 16.82 6.07 -14.52
CA LEU A 177 17.89 5.34 -15.20
C LEU A 177 18.40 4.14 -14.40
N GLY A 178 18.40 4.23 -13.07
CA GLY A 178 18.84 3.15 -12.18
C GLY A 178 17.93 1.93 -12.29
N ASN A 179 16.62 2.17 -12.32
CA ASN A 179 15.60 1.13 -12.45
C ASN A 179 15.17 0.88 -13.91
N LYS A 180 15.83 1.50 -14.90
CA LYS A 180 15.54 1.37 -16.34
C LYS A 180 14.09 1.74 -16.71
N ILE A 181 13.52 2.71 -16.01
CA ILE A 181 12.19 3.26 -16.31
C ILE A 181 12.39 4.44 -17.25
N SER A 182 11.83 4.36 -18.46
CA SER A 182 11.90 5.47 -19.41
C SER A 182 11.08 6.66 -18.94
N SER A 183 11.43 7.86 -19.41
CA SER A 183 10.71 9.07 -19.04
C SER A 183 9.22 8.96 -19.41
N GLU A 184 8.84 8.38 -20.54
CA GLU A 184 7.44 8.23 -20.97
C GLU A 184 6.57 7.44 -19.97
N LYS A 185 7.18 6.47 -19.28
CA LYS A 185 6.50 5.64 -18.26
C LYS A 185 6.56 6.26 -16.87
N MET A 186 7.52 7.16 -16.63
CA MET A 186 7.71 7.79 -15.35
C MET A 186 6.52 8.69 -15.00
N TYR A 187 5.93 8.44 -13.82
CA TYR A 187 4.73 9.13 -13.33
C TYR A 187 3.60 9.18 -14.36
N SER A 188 3.29 8.04 -15.00
CA SER A 188 2.26 7.95 -16.04
C SER A 188 0.82 8.25 -15.54
N GLY A 189 0.61 8.20 -14.22
CA GLY A 189 -0.70 8.27 -13.55
C GLY A 189 -1.34 6.90 -13.31
N ALA A 190 -0.56 5.82 -13.42
CA ALA A 190 -1.01 4.46 -13.15
C ALA A 190 -1.46 4.24 -11.69
N SER A 191 -1.00 5.03 -10.73
CA SER A 191 -1.38 4.91 -9.31
C SER A 191 -2.88 5.13 -9.06
N MET A 192 -3.61 5.77 -9.98
CA MET A 192 -5.06 5.92 -9.93
C MET A 192 -5.83 4.62 -10.23
N ILE A 193 -5.24 3.73 -11.02
CA ILE A 193 -5.90 2.54 -11.58
C ILE A 193 -6.58 1.66 -10.52
N PRO A 194 -5.91 1.28 -9.41
CA PRO A 194 -6.52 0.43 -8.39
C PRO A 194 -7.76 1.07 -7.75
N TRP A 195 -7.86 2.40 -7.81
CA TRP A 195 -8.85 3.20 -7.10
C TRP A 195 -10.03 3.65 -7.96
N VAL A 196 -10.02 3.32 -9.26
CA VAL A 196 -11.05 3.76 -10.22
C VAL A 196 -12.47 3.48 -9.74
N THR A 197 -12.69 2.30 -9.14
CA THR A 197 -14.00 1.86 -8.68
C THR A 197 -14.39 2.52 -7.36
N THR A 198 -13.45 2.68 -6.43
CA THR A 198 -13.66 3.43 -5.19
C THR A 198 -14.02 4.89 -5.47
N VAL A 199 -13.27 5.54 -6.37
CA VAL A 199 -13.55 6.92 -6.80
C VAL A 199 -14.91 7.02 -7.48
N LYS A 200 -15.31 6.05 -8.31
CA LYS A 200 -16.67 6.01 -8.92
C LYS A 200 -17.76 6.05 -7.86
N SER A 201 -17.61 5.25 -6.81
CA SER A 201 -18.60 5.17 -5.73
C SER A 201 -18.69 6.46 -4.94
N LEU A 202 -17.55 7.11 -4.64
CA LEU A 202 -17.54 8.43 -3.99
C LEU A 202 -18.14 9.53 -4.86
N ILE A 203 -17.86 9.52 -6.17
CA ILE A 203 -18.49 10.43 -7.14
C ILE A 203 -20.01 10.25 -7.14
N THR A 204 -20.48 9.00 -7.12
CA THR A 204 -21.92 8.68 -7.13
C THR A 204 -22.59 9.10 -5.83
N LEU A 205 -21.95 8.81 -4.68
CA LEU A 205 -22.42 9.17 -3.34
C LEU A 205 -22.59 10.69 -3.19
N THR A 206 -21.65 11.46 -3.72
CA THR A 206 -21.61 12.92 -3.57
C THR A 206 -22.27 13.68 -4.72
N GLY A 207 -22.66 12.98 -5.79
CA GLY A 207 -23.13 13.61 -7.03
C GLY A 207 -22.09 14.55 -7.65
N SER A 208 -20.81 14.18 -7.58
CA SER A 208 -19.71 14.98 -8.13
C SER A 208 -19.74 14.99 -9.65
N ARG A 209 -19.43 16.15 -10.24
CA ARG A 209 -19.43 16.40 -11.70
C ARG A 209 -18.11 16.95 -12.21
N THR A 210 -17.24 17.42 -11.33
CA THR A 210 -15.90 17.90 -11.68
C THR A 210 -14.86 17.28 -10.75
N LEU A 211 -13.70 16.93 -11.29
CA LEU A 211 -12.64 16.25 -10.55
C LEU A 211 -11.30 16.91 -10.80
N LEU A 212 -10.56 17.15 -9.72
CA LEU A 212 -9.15 17.52 -9.75
C LEU A 212 -8.31 16.31 -9.35
N ASP A 213 -7.38 15.91 -10.20
CA ASP A 213 -6.31 14.97 -9.85
C ASP A 213 -5.07 15.77 -9.44
N TYR A 214 -4.77 15.78 -8.14
CA TYR A 214 -3.70 16.56 -7.52
C TYR A 214 -2.46 15.68 -7.36
N GLY A 215 -1.41 15.95 -8.16
CA GLY A 215 -0.26 15.05 -8.34
C GLY A 215 -0.49 14.01 -9.43
N SER A 216 -1.22 14.38 -10.49
CA SER A 216 -1.64 13.49 -11.58
C SER A 216 -0.51 12.89 -12.44
N GLY A 217 0.74 13.32 -12.23
CA GLY A 217 1.87 13.01 -13.09
C GLY A 217 1.61 13.45 -14.53
N LYS A 218 1.63 12.49 -15.46
CA LYS A 218 1.40 12.72 -16.90
C LYS A 218 -0.05 12.54 -17.34
N GLY A 219 -0.96 12.18 -16.43
CA GLY A 219 -2.39 12.07 -16.70
C GLY A 219 -2.75 11.10 -17.85
N LEU A 220 -1.92 10.08 -18.13
CA LEU A 220 -2.14 9.18 -19.28
C LEU A 220 -3.40 8.32 -19.11
N GLN A 221 -3.79 8.04 -17.86
CA GLN A 221 -5.02 7.34 -17.49
C GLN A 221 -6.29 8.05 -17.99
N TYR A 222 -6.24 9.37 -18.18
CA TYR A 222 -7.40 10.15 -18.63
C TYR A 222 -7.49 10.32 -20.15
N LYS A 223 -6.46 9.97 -20.91
CA LYS A 223 -6.45 10.18 -22.37
C LYS A 223 -7.32 9.18 -23.12
N LYS A 224 -7.11 7.88 -22.88
CA LYS A 224 -7.89 6.79 -23.48
C LYS A 224 -7.72 5.52 -22.65
N MET A 225 -8.78 5.15 -21.95
CA MET A 225 -8.86 3.93 -21.17
C MET A 225 -10.23 3.31 -21.42
N LEU A 226 -10.27 2.21 -22.16
CA LEU A 226 -11.51 1.49 -22.40
C LEU A 226 -11.83 0.64 -21.18
N LEU A 227 -13.05 0.76 -20.67
CA LEU A 227 -13.49 0.05 -19.47
C LEU A 227 -14.78 -0.73 -19.74
N GLU A 228 -14.96 -1.84 -19.03
CA GLU A 228 -16.20 -2.62 -19.00
C GLU A 228 -16.61 -2.91 -17.56
N ASP A 229 -17.82 -2.54 -17.19
CA ASP A 229 -18.37 -2.84 -15.86
C ASP A 229 -18.93 -4.26 -15.77
N GLU A 230 -19.43 -4.63 -14.59
CA GLU A 230 -20.03 -5.93 -14.33
C GLU A 230 -21.31 -6.21 -15.12
N ASN A 231 -21.97 -5.16 -15.62
CA ASN A 231 -23.16 -5.24 -16.47
C ASN A 231 -22.81 -5.28 -17.97
N GLN A 232 -21.53 -5.43 -18.31
CA GLN A 232 -21.01 -5.44 -19.68
C GLN A 232 -21.21 -4.12 -20.42
N ILE A 233 -21.40 -3.02 -19.69
CA ILE A 233 -21.45 -1.67 -20.26
C ILE A 233 -20.02 -1.21 -20.53
N LYS A 234 -19.77 -0.74 -21.75
CA LYS A 234 -18.46 -0.26 -22.19
C LYS A 234 -18.36 1.25 -22.13
N TYR A 235 -17.23 1.73 -21.65
CA TYR A 235 -16.89 3.15 -21.51
C TYR A 235 -15.63 3.46 -22.30
N ASN A 236 -15.58 4.63 -22.95
CA ASN A 236 -14.45 5.01 -23.80
C ASN A 236 -13.32 5.71 -23.03
N SER A 237 -13.61 6.16 -21.80
CA SER A 237 -12.68 6.86 -20.92
C SER A 237 -13.07 6.69 -19.45
N LEU A 238 -12.15 7.02 -18.54
CA LEU A 238 -12.46 7.15 -17.12
C LEU A 238 -13.51 8.24 -16.86
N GLN A 239 -13.49 9.32 -17.63
CA GLN A 239 -14.48 10.39 -17.52
C GLN A 239 -15.90 9.88 -17.80
N ASP A 240 -16.07 9.10 -18.87
CA ASP A 240 -17.36 8.48 -19.22
C ASP A 240 -17.80 7.48 -18.14
N TYR A 241 -16.88 6.65 -17.65
CA TYR A 241 -17.16 5.68 -16.60
C TYR A 241 -17.61 6.37 -15.32
N TRP A 242 -16.93 7.44 -14.90
CA TRP A 242 -17.29 8.22 -13.73
C TRP A 242 -18.56 9.06 -13.92
N GLY A 243 -18.88 9.46 -15.15
CA GLY A 243 -20.05 10.26 -15.45
C GLY A 243 -19.89 11.73 -15.01
N ILE A 244 -18.68 12.25 -15.16
CA ILE A 244 -18.30 13.62 -14.78
C ILE A 244 -18.03 14.48 -16.02
N ASP A 245 -18.21 15.78 -15.88
CA ASP A 245 -18.17 16.76 -16.97
C ASP A 245 -16.75 17.29 -17.22
N GLU A 246 -15.89 17.29 -16.20
CA GLU A 246 -14.53 17.83 -16.27
C GLU A 246 -13.55 17.08 -15.38
N ILE A 247 -12.35 16.83 -15.91
CA ILE A 247 -11.16 16.40 -15.18
C ILE A 247 -10.08 17.47 -15.36
N TYR A 248 -9.51 17.94 -14.26
CA TYR A 248 -8.33 18.80 -14.27
C TYR A 248 -7.14 18.03 -13.70
N CYS A 249 -6.03 18.03 -14.42
CA CYS A 249 -4.78 17.44 -13.98
C CYS A 249 -3.88 18.55 -13.45
N TYR A 250 -3.43 18.40 -12.20
CA TYR A 250 -2.43 19.26 -11.60
C TYR A 250 -1.25 18.41 -11.14
N ASP A 251 -0.04 18.85 -11.43
CA ASP A 251 1.18 18.26 -10.92
C ASP A 251 2.29 19.33 -10.88
N PRO A 252 2.79 19.73 -9.70
CA PRO A 252 3.74 20.82 -9.57
C PRO A 252 5.12 20.52 -10.20
N ALA A 253 5.47 19.26 -10.42
CA ALA A 253 6.74 18.84 -11.01
C ALA A 253 6.63 18.51 -12.51
N TYR A 254 5.43 18.53 -13.09
CA TYR A 254 5.24 18.26 -14.52
C TYR A 254 4.80 19.50 -15.30
N PHE A 255 5.65 19.95 -16.22
CA PHE A 255 5.49 21.24 -16.90
C PHE A 255 4.13 21.47 -17.59
N LEU A 256 3.46 20.42 -18.09
CA LEU A 256 2.15 20.54 -18.73
C LEU A 256 1.01 20.74 -17.73
N TYR A 257 1.18 20.26 -16.49
CA TYR A 257 0.17 20.29 -15.43
C TYR A 257 0.59 21.10 -14.20
N GLN A 258 1.69 21.85 -14.28
CA GLN A 258 2.20 22.72 -13.21
C GLN A 258 1.29 23.90 -12.85
N LYS A 259 0.28 24.21 -13.68
CA LYS A 259 -0.58 25.37 -13.46
C LYS A 259 -1.56 25.07 -12.33
N LEU A 260 -1.53 25.92 -11.30
CA LEU A 260 -2.47 25.81 -10.18
C LEU A 260 -3.93 25.87 -10.65
N PRO A 261 -4.81 25.06 -10.05
CA PRO A 261 -6.24 25.15 -10.29
C PRO A 261 -6.77 26.56 -9.95
N GLN A 262 -7.65 27.10 -10.79
CA GLN A 262 -8.15 28.49 -10.68
C GLN A 262 -9.55 28.58 -10.06
N LYS A 263 -10.12 27.43 -9.68
CA LYS A 263 -11.45 27.28 -9.09
C LYS A 263 -11.47 26.06 -8.17
N GLN A 264 -12.51 25.93 -7.38
CA GLN A 264 -12.81 24.69 -6.68
C GLN A 264 -13.45 23.66 -7.62
N TYR A 265 -13.24 22.39 -7.30
CA TYR A 265 -13.81 21.24 -7.97
C TYR A 265 -14.79 20.55 -7.02
N ASP A 266 -15.71 19.74 -7.56
CA ASP A 266 -16.58 18.94 -6.71
C ASP A 266 -15.77 17.90 -5.91
N SER A 267 -14.72 17.36 -6.53
CA SER A 267 -13.90 16.32 -5.94
C SER A 267 -12.42 16.52 -6.21
N VAL A 268 -11.59 16.09 -5.26
CA VAL A 268 -10.14 16.03 -5.41
C VAL A 268 -9.69 14.60 -5.13
N VAL A 269 -8.85 14.06 -6.00
CA VAL A 269 -8.20 12.76 -5.82
C VAL A 269 -6.69 12.95 -5.72
N VAL A 270 -6.06 12.15 -4.87
CA VAL A 270 -4.63 12.24 -4.54
C VAL A 270 -4.08 10.82 -4.39
N THR A 271 -3.37 10.31 -5.39
CA THR A 271 -2.89 8.91 -5.37
C THR A 271 -1.39 8.85 -5.53
N ASP A 272 -0.66 8.37 -4.52
CA ASP A 272 0.80 8.22 -4.55
C ASP A 272 1.50 9.60 -4.66
N VAL A 273 1.20 10.49 -3.70
CA VAL A 273 1.61 11.92 -3.70
C VAL A 273 2.01 12.42 -2.31
N LEU A 274 1.22 12.15 -1.27
CA LEU A 274 1.46 12.75 0.05
C LEU A 274 2.72 12.21 0.74
N GLU A 275 3.06 10.95 0.48
CA GLU A 275 4.29 10.28 0.90
C GLU A 275 5.57 10.86 0.25
N HIS A 276 5.41 11.58 -0.86
CA HIS A 276 6.46 12.33 -1.55
C HIS A 276 6.65 13.75 -1.01
N CYS A 277 5.70 14.23 -0.20
CA CYS A 277 5.76 15.57 0.39
C CYS A 277 6.58 15.53 1.68
N HIS A 278 7.55 16.43 1.82
CA HIS A 278 8.33 16.55 3.05
C HIS A 278 7.42 16.85 4.25
N GLN A 279 7.73 16.29 5.43
CA GLN A 279 6.86 16.36 6.61
C GLN A 279 6.45 17.79 7.02
N GLU A 280 7.32 18.78 6.75
CA GLU A 280 7.04 20.19 7.02
C GLU A 280 5.98 20.79 6.08
N ASP A 281 5.77 20.20 4.90
CA ASP A 281 4.87 20.72 3.88
C ASP A 281 3.55 19.97 3.80
N VAL A 282 3.51 18.72 4.29
CA VAL A 282 2.32 17.86 4.26
C VAL A 282 1.07 18.57 4.78
N LYS A 283 1.16 19.28 5.92
CA LYS A 283 0.00 19.92 6.55
C LYS A 283 -0.64 20.98 5.65
N TRP A 284 0.16 21.87 5.07
CA TRP A 284 -0.38 22.93 4.21
C TRP A 284 -0.81 22.40 2.84
N ILE A 285 -0.18 21.33 2.34
CA ILE A 285 -0.61 20.65 1.11
C ILE A 285 -1.98 20.02 1.29
N ILE A 286 -2.21 19.31 2.41
CA ILE A 286 -3.54 18.78 2.76
C ILE A 286 -4.55 19.93 2.90
N ASP A 287 -4.18 21.04 3.54
CA ASP A 287 -5.04 22.23 3.63
C ASP A 287 -5.45 22.79 2.27
N GLU A 288 -4.49 22.90 1.35
CA GLU A 288 -4.76 23.34 -0.02
C GLU A 288 -5.69 22.37 -0.76
N ILE A 289 -5.46 21.05 -0.64
CA ILE A 289 -6.32 20.02 -1.24
C ILE A 289 -7.76 20.16 -0.76
N PHE A 290 -7.97 20.34 0.55
CA PHE A 290 -9.30 20.57 1.11
C PHE A 290 -9.91 21.91 0.65
N GLY A 291 -9.09 22.96 0.53
CA GLY A 291 -9.51 24.26 -0.02
C GLY A 291 -9.90 24.24 -1.49
N LEU A 292 -9.46 23.23 -2.26
CA LEU A 292 -9.73 23.06 -3.68
C LEU A 292 -10.99 22.23 -3.98
N THR A 293 -11.65 21.66 -2.97
CA THR A 293 -12.86 20.83 -3.16
C THR A 293 -14.10 21.44 -2.50
N MET A 294 -15.27 21.08 -3.02
CA MET A 294 -16.57 21.42 -2.45
C MET A 294 -17.31 20.21 -1.89
N LYS A 295 -16.93 18.97 -2.23
CA LYS A 295 -17.68 17.77 -1.81
C LYS A 295 -16.81 16.70 -1.18
N PHE A 296 -15.77 16.23 -1.88
CA PHE A 296 -14.92 15.19 -1.29
C PHE A 296 -13.44 15.22 -1.67
N VAL A 297 -12.64 14.60 -0.79
CA VAL A 297 -11.23 14.24 -1.03
C VAL A 297 -11.06 12.73 -0.94
N PHE A 298 -10.48 12.10 -1.96
CA PHE A 298 -9.96 10.74 -1.86
C PHE A 298 -8.45 10.76 -1.90
N ALA A 299 -7.80 10.06 -0.98
CA ALA A 299 -6.36 9.92 -0.99
C ALA A 299 -5.90 8.47 -0.75
N ASN A 300 -4.83 8.06 -1.41
CA ASN A 300 -4.08 6.85 -1.08
C ASN A 300 -2.62 7.23 -0.85
N VAL A 301 -2.08 6.77 0.30
CA VAL A 301 -0.76 7.15 0.79
C VAL A 301 0.01 5.90 1.18
N ALA A 302 1.16 5.68 0.55
CA ALA A 302 2.05 4.57 0.82
C ALA A 302 2.89 4.78 2.08
N CYS A 303 2.74 3.89 3.06
CA CYS A 303 3.60 3.78 4.24
C CYS A 303 4.66 2.67 4.05
N TYR A 304 5.44 2.78 2.98
CA TYR A 304 6.54 1.87 2.66
C TYR A 304 7.54 2.51 1.68
N LEU A 305 8.74 1.94 1.55
CA LEU A 305 9.75 2.45 0.61
C LEU A 305 9.30 2.27 -0.84
N ALA A 306 9.48 3.30 -1.65
CA ALA A 306 9.34 3.18 -3.09
C ALA A 306 10.45 2.29 -3.68
N HIS A 307 10.18 1.67 -4.82
CA HIS A 307 11.22 1.09 -5.66
C HIS A 307 12.13 2.15 -6.31
N LYS A 308 11.64 3.39 -6.42
CA LYS A 308 12.32 4.52 -7.07
C LYS A 308 13.19 5.29 -6.07
N SER A 309 14.25 5.91 -6.56
CA SER A 309 15.12 6.78 -5.76
C SER A 309 15.54 7.99 -6.56
N PHE A 310 15.83 9.09 -5.89
CA PHE A 310 16.42 10.27 -6.50
C PHE A 310 17.89 10.00 -6.87
N GLN A 311 18.48 10.88 -7.70
CA GLN A 311 19.89 10.76 -8.12
C GLN A 311 20.88 10.79 -6.95
N ASN A 312 20.52 11.46 -5.85
CA ASN A 312 21.31 11.50 -4.62
C ASN A 312 21.25 10.20 -3.79
N GLY A 313 20.45 9.21 -4.22
CA GLY A 313 20.26 7.92 -3.55
C GLY A 313 19.14 7.91 -2.49
N GLU A 314 18.50 9.04 -2.22
CA GLU A 314 17.37 9.10 -1.29
C GLU A 314 16.12 8.45 -1.90
N ASN A 315 15.31 7.79 -1.06
CA ASN A 315 14.05 7.23 -1.51
C ASN A 315 13.05 8.34 -1.84
N VAL A 316 12.27 8.17 -2.91
CA VAL A 316 11.26 9.17 -3.27
C VAL A 316 10.10 9.22 -2.27
N HIS A 317 9.85 8.17 -1.47
CA HIS A 317 8.91 8.24 -0.34
C HIS A 317 9.64 8.81 0.87
N CYS A 318 9.65 10.13 1.00
CA CYS A 318 10.33 10.85 2.07
C CYS A 318 9.51 10.85 3.38
N THR A 319 8.18 10.73 3.29
CA THR A 319 7.27 10.73 4.43
C THR A 319 6.57 9.38 4.59
N ILE A 320 7.32 8.37 5.05
CA ILE A 320 6.75 7.10 5.49
C ILE A 320 6.29 7.25 6.94
N ARG A 321 4.98 7.32 7.18
CA ARG A 321 4.40 7.54 8.50
C ARG A 321 3.18 6.63 8.74
N PRO A 322 2.98 6.15 9.99
CA PRO A 322 1.84 5.29 10.31
C PRO A 322 0.53 6.07 10.23
N ALA A 323 -0.60 5.38 10.10
CA ALA A 323 -1.91 6.02 9.93
C ALA A 323 -2.30 6.91 11.11
N VAL A 324 -1.88 6.56 12.32
CA VAL A 324 -2.06 7.40 13.51
C VAL A 324 -1.38 8.77 13.40
N TRP A 325 -0.28 8.86 12.63
CA TRP A 325 0.39 10.13 12.33
C TRP A 325 -0.37 10.90 11.27
N TRP A 326 -0.80 10.23 10.19
CA TRP A 326 -1.59 10.83 9.13
C TRP A 326 -2.93 11.36 9.65
N ASP A 327 -3.62 10.61 10.51
CA ASP A 327 -4.88 11.01 11.12
C ASP A 327 -4.71 12.28 11.96
N ALA A 328 -3.65 12.35 12.80
CA ALA A 328 -3.39 13.54 13.59
C ALA A 328 -3.22 14.81 12.73
N ILE A 329 -2.48 14.73 11.62
CA ILE A 329 -2.34 15.85 10.67
C ILE A 329 -3.66 16.13 9.96
N LEU A 330 -4.33 15.10 9.46
CA LEU A 330 -5.59 15.21 8.73
C LEU A 330 -6.69 15.87 9.57
N GLN A 331 -6.89 15.45 10.83
CA GLN A 331 -7.88 16.03 11.74
C GLN A 331 -7.59 17.51 12.03
N SER A 332 -6.31 17.90 12.10
CA SER A 332 -5.92 19.31 12.29
C SER A 332 -6.34 20.22 11.12
N VAL A 333 -6.53 19.63 9.92
CA VAL A 333 -6.99 20.34 8.73
C VAL A 333 -8.48 20.18 8.52
N ALA A 334 -8.98 18.95 8.48
CA ALA A 334 -10.36 18.60 8.12
C ALA A 334 -11.41 19.24 9.03
N SER A 335 -11.06 19.54 10.29
CA SER A 335 -11.93 20.29 11.22
C SER A 335 -12.31 21.70 10.73
N ARG A 336 -11.53 22.30 9.82
CA ARG A 336 -11.84 23.57 9.15
C ARG A 336 -12.78 23.41 7.95
N TYR A 337 -13.04 22.18 7.53
CA TYR A 337 -13.82 21.82 6.35
C TYR A 337 -14.92 20.79 6.71
N PRO A 338 -15.83 21.09 7.65
CA PRO A 338 -16.78 20.11 8.20
C PRO A 338 -17.76 19.53 7.16
N GLU A 339 -18.00 20.25 6.05
CA GLU A 339 -18.89 19.82 4.97
C GLU A 339 -18.20 18.88 3.96
N ILE A 340 -16.87 18.81 3.97
CA ILE A 340 -16.10 18.02 3.01
C ILE A 340 -15.99 16.57 3.50
N LYS A 341 -16.46 15.64 2.68
CA LYS A 341 -16.26 14.21 2.91
C LYS A 341 -14.83 13.82 2.55
N TYR A 342 -14.22 12.90 3.28
CA TYR A 342 -12.90 12.39 2.91
C TYR A 342 -12.72 10.91 3.17
N CYS A 343 -11.87 10.28 2.36
CA CYS A 343 -11.41 8.91 2.54
C CYS A 343 -9.92 8.84 2.21
N PHE A 344 -9.10 8.67 3.24
CA PHE A 344 -7.65 8.52 3.15
C PHE A 344 -7.30 7.05 3.44
N LEU A 345 -6.66 6.39 2.48
CA LEU A 345 -6.19 5.01 2.59
C LEU A 345 -4.70 5.03 2.87
N VAL A 346 -4.31 4.74 4.11
CA VAL A 346 -2.90 4.56 4.47
C VAL A 346 -2.53 3.11 4.24
N GLU A 347 -1.66 2.89 3.27
CA GLU A 347 -1.30 1.59 2.72
C GLU A 347 0.00 1.07 3.31
N TYR A 348 0.01 -0.22 3.67
CA TYR A 348 1.21 -0.93 4.13
C TYR A 348 1.47 -2.14 3.25
N ILE A 349 2.75 -2.47 3.07
CA ILE A 349 3.15 -3.76 2.52
C ILE A 349 2.87 -4.83 3.56
N TRP A 350 2.07 -5.82 3.19
CA TRP A 350 1.77 -6.99 3.98
C TRP A 350 1.70 -8.18 3.05
N ASN A 351 2.85 -8.80 2.76
CA ASN A 351 2.87 -9.97 1.88
C ASN A 351 2.15 -11.12 2.59
N ASP A 352 1.25 -11.84 1.92
CA ASP A 352 0.77 -13.09 2.49
C ASP A 352 1.88 -14.14 2.41
N ILE A 353 1.78 -15.16 3.25
CA ILE A 353 2.74 -16.25 3.18
C ILE A 353 2.56 -16.91 1.81
N GLY A 354 3.62 -16.88 0.99
CA GLY A 354 3.63 -17.49 -0.35
C GLY A 354 3.11 -16.63 -1.49
N SER A 355 2.67 -15.39 -1.23
CA SER A 355 2.35 -14.42 -2.28
C SER A 355 3.37 -13.29 -2.30
N GLU A 356 3.62 -12.74 -3.48
CA GLU A 356 4.30 -11.46 -3.63
C GLU A 356 3.23 -10.36 -3.74
N GLY A 357 3.39 -9.26 -3.00
CA GLY A 357 2.64 -8.03 -3.26
C GLY A 357 1.35 -7.82 -2.47
N GLY A 358 1.19 -8.46 -1.29
CA GLY A 358 0.03 -8.19 -0.44
C GLY A 358 0.05 -6.76 0.15
N ARG A 359 -1.14 -6.18 0.33
CA ARG A 359 -1.37 -4.84 0.86
C ARG A 359 -2.46 -4.87 1.93
N VAL A 360 -2.26 -4.08 2.98
CA VAL A 360 -3.29 -3.81 3.99
C VAL A 360 -3.47 -2.31 4.14
N PHE A 361 -4.68 -1.91 4.50
CA PHE A 361 -5.06 -0.50 4.56
C PHE A 361 -5.61 -0.15 5.94
N GLN A 362 -5.26 1.03 6.42
CA GLN A 362 -5.99 1.71 7.48
C GLN A 362 -6.76 2.87 6.84
N VAL A 363 -8.07 2.87 7.05
CA VAL A 363 -8.97 3.87 6.48
C VAL A 363 -9.16 5.01 7.47
N LEU A 364 -8.82 6.22 7.06
CA LEU A 364 -9.07 7.47 7.77
C LEU A 364 -10.17 8.23 7.04
N SER A 365 -11.36 8.31 7.64
CA SER A 365 -12.56 8.78 6.92
C SER A 365 -13.58 9.38 7.87
N ASN A 366 -14.34 10.37 7.38
CA ASN A 366 -15.55 10.89 8.04
C ASN A 366 -16.86 10.40 7.37
N LEU A 367 -16.75 9.44 6.45
CA LEU A 367 -17.90 8.74 5.88
C LEU A 367 -18.45 7.74 6.90
N ASN A 368 -19.77 7.65 6.99
CA ASN A 368 -20.41 6.68 7.89
C ASN A 368 -20.15 5.25 7.42
N SER A 369 -20.19 4.26 8.31
CA SER A 369 -19.93 2.84 7.95
C SER A 369 -20.85 2.32 6.83
N PHE A 370 -22.10 2.82 6.74
CA PHE A 370 -23.03 2.55 5.63
C PHE A 370 -22.66 3.25 4.33
N GLU A 371 -22.05 4.45 4.39
CA GLU A 371 -21.49 5.15 3.22
C GLU A 371 -20.20 4.49 2.74
N MET A 372 -19.50 3.78 3.64
CA MET A 372 -18.32 2.96 3.37
C MET A 372 -18.63 1.51 2.98
N GLU A 373 -19.90 1.07 3.02
CA GLU A 373 -20.36 -0.15 2.32
C GLU A 373 -20.42 0.10 0.80
N ILE A 374 -19.34 0.67 0.28
CA ILE A 374 -19.09 0.74 -1.15
C ILE A 374 -18.93 -0.71 -1.60
N GLU A 375 -20.00 -1.27 -2.17
CA GLU A 375 -19.89 -2.53 -2.89
C GLU A 375 -18.73 -2.40 -3.88
N PRO A 376 -17.84 -3.40 -3.97
CA PRO A 376 -16.74 -3.34 -4.92
C PRO A 376 -17.36 -3.41 -6.31
N ILE A 377 -17.61 -2.25 -6.92
CA ILE A 377 -17.87 -2.18 -8.36
C ILE A 377 -16.63 -2.76 -9.01
N ARG A 378 -16.80 -3.77 -9.85
CA ARG A 378 -15.69 -4.41 -10.54
C ARG A 378 -15.68 -3.89 -11.96
N VAL A 379 -14.54 -3.34 -12.37
CA VAL A 379 -14.34 -2.87 -13.74
C VAL A 379 -13.16 -3.61 -14.36
N THR A 380 -13.30 -3.92 -15.64
CA THR A 380 -12.24 -4.52 -16.46
C THR A 380 -11.71 -3.45 -17.38
N VAL A 381 -10.39 -3.27 -17.43
CA VAL A 381 -9.77 -2.42 -18.45
C VAL A 381 -9.56 -3.24 -19.72
N LEU A 382 -10.19 -2.79 -20.79
CA LEU A 382 -10.24 -3.47 -22.08
C LEU A 382 -9.04 -3.06 -22.94
N GLY A 383 -7.92 -3.75 -22.76
CA GLY A 383 -6.76 -3.66 -23.64
C GLY A 383 -5.46 -3.24 -22.93
N ALA A 384 -4.36 -3.48 -23.62
CA ALA A 384 -3.03 -3.13 -23.15
C ALA A 384 -2.75 -1.63 -23.33
N ASN A 385 -2.13 -1.02 -22.32
CA ASN A 385 -1.50 0.28 -22.38
C ASN A 385 -0.13 0.18 -21.70
N SER A 386 0.90 -0.11 -22.50
CA SER A 386 2.27 -0.32 -22.03
C SER A 386 2.89 0.91 -21.34
N ASN A 387 2.36 2.12 -21.58
CA ASN A 387 2.78 3.34 -20.89
C ASN A 387 2.22 3.44 -19.46
N LEU A 388 1.09 2.79 -19.20
CA LEU A 388 0.51 2.63 -17.87
C LEU A 388 0.93 1.32 -17.20
N GLY A 389 1.79 0.52 -17.84
CA GLY A 389 2.18 -0.80 -17.33
C GLY A 389 1.05 -1.83 -17.39
N ILE A 390 0.09 -1.64 -18.30
CA ILE A 390 -1.01 -2.56 -18.52
C ILE A 390 -0.69 -3.39 -19.76
N ASP A 391 -0.37 -4.66 -19.60
CA ASP A 391 0.06 -5.50 -20.74
C ASP A 391 -1.06 -6.42 -21.27
N VAL A 392 -2.10 -6.68 -20.47
CA VAL A 392 -3.28 -7.46 -20.84
C VAL A 392 -4.55 -6.86 -20.23
N PRO A 393 -5.76 -7.19 -20.72
CA PRO A 393 -6.98 -6.85 -20.01
C PRO A 393 -6.92 -7.34 -18.57
N TYR A 394 -7.19 -6.45 -17.62
CA TYR A 394 -7.09 -6.73 -16.20
C TYR A 394 -8.32 -6.25 -15.45
N LYS A 395 -8.69 -7.01 -14.43
CA LYS A 395 -9.85 -6.72 -13.58
C LYS A 395 -9.40 -5.98 -12.34
N ILE A 396 -9.96 -4.79 -12.12
CA ILE A 396 -9.68 -4.00 -10.93
C ILE A 396 -10.61 -4.46 -9.82
N VAL A 397 -10.03 -4.95 -8.73
CA VAL A 397 -10.78 -5.29 -7.53
C VAL A 397 -9.97 -4.89 -6.31
N VAL A 398 -10.48 -3.91 -5.57
CA VAL A 398 -9.87 -3.45 -4.32
C VAL A 398 -10.94 -3.34 -3.26
N ASP A 399 -10.71 -3.99 -2.12
CA ASP A 399 -11.52 -3.82 -0.92
C ASP A 399 -10.65 -3.16 0.17
N PRO A 400 -10.83 -1.86 0.43
CA PRO A 400 -10.04 -1.14 1.42
C PRO A 400 -10.36 -1.58 2.86
N ARG A 401 -11.36 -2.44 3.09
CA ARG A 401 -11.73 -2.97 4.42
C ARG A 401 -10.87 -4.17 4.85
N ASN A 402 -9.93 -4.62 4.03
CA ASN A 402 -9.01 -5.70 4.38
C ASN A 402 -8.00 -5.23 5.43
N VAL A 403 -8.42 -5.28 6.70
CA VAL A 403 -7.53 -4.97 7.82
C VAL A 403 -6.51 -6.09 8.00
N LEU A 404 -6.81 -7.37 7.74
CA LEU A 404 -5.87 -8.49 7.92
C LEU A 404 -6.03 -9.67 6.91
N CYS A 405 -6.89 -9.52 5.90
CA CYS A 405 -7.20 -10.45 4.79
C CYS A 405 -7.57 -11.91 5.14
N SER A 406 -8.84 -12.26 4.91
CA SER A 406 -9.27 -13.63 4.56
C SER A 406 -10.17 -13.57 3.32
N LYS A 407 -9.70 -12.95 2.23
CA LYS A 407 -10.22 -13.12 0.86
C LYS A 407 -9.30 -12.39 -0.13
N SER A 408 -8.64 -13.19 -0.94
CA SER A 408 -7.80 -12.81 -2.06
C SER A 408 -8.46 -11.72 -2.91
N PHE A 409 -7.88 -10.51 -2.89
CA PHE A 409 -7.88 -9.68 -4.08
C PHE A 409 -6.52 -9.85 -4.72
N PHE A 410 -6.51 -10.67 -5.76
CA PHE A 410 -5.40 -10.75 -6.67
C PHE A 410 -5.23 -9.37 -7.33
N ILE A 411 -4.26 -8.58 -6.87
CA ILE A 411 -3.46 -7.79 -7.81
C ILE A 411 -2.50 -8.82 -8.41
N ILE A 412 -2.89 -9.47 -9.51
CA ILE A 412 -1.91 -10.16 -10.34
C ILE A 412 -1.20 -9.06 -11.12
N LEU A 413 0.00 -8.69 -10.67
CA LEU A 413 1.01 -8.17 -11.58
C LEU A 413 1.62 -9.39 -12.27
N GLY A 414 1.34 -9.48 -13.57
CA GLY A 414 1.84 -10.46 -14.51
C GLY A 414 1.49 -10.00 -15.91
#